data_AF-A0A512JMU4-F1
#
_entry.id   AF-A0A512JMU4-F1
#
_cell.length_a   1.000
_cell.length_b   1.000
_cell.length_c   1.000
_cell.angle_alpha   90.00
_cell.angle_beta   90.00
_cell.angle_gamma   90.00
#
_symmetry.space_group_name_H-M   'P 1'
#
loop_
_entity.id
_entity.type
_entity.pdbx_description
1 polymer ?
#
loop_
_entity_poly.entity_id
_entity_poly.type
_entity_poly.pdbx_seq_one_letter_code
_entity_poly.pdbx_strand_id
1 'polypeptide(L)'
;MATPPAGSSPAIPPNPSAALAAVVDKPTATAAATESATATTVSRADASQIATHCLEGGVPAMAATLLAEGASVELARARIGAAGEIRDLVALARRADPSIPEAMATDLVADGKTVEQARAALFDKLVATDEATAVSSHHVAQKAPAQAGPDAAKTNMRAQLERSGLVKKGA
;
A
#
# COMPACT_ATOMS: atom_id res chain seq x y z
N MET A 1 -46.80 57.81 -24.24
CA MET A 1 -45.45 58.29 -24.60
C MET A 1 -44.86 59.01 -23.39
N ALA A 2 -44.08 58.33 -22.56
CA ALA A 2 -43.16 58.94 -21.58
C ALA A 2 -42.26 57.84 -21.00
N THR A 3 -40.98 57.88 -21.36
CA THR A 3 -39.89 57.15 -20.72
C THR A 3 -39.58 57.76 -19.34
N PRO A 4 -39.07 56.98 -18.38
CA PRO A 4 -38.15 57.51 -17.39
C PRO A 4 -36.69 57.04 -17.64
N PRO A 5 -35.69 57.87 -17.27
CA PRO A 5 -34.30 57.78 -17.69
C PRO A 5 -33.40 56.97 -16.74
N ALA A 6 -32.23 56.60 -17.28
CA ALA A 6 -31.11 55.97 -16.59
C ALA A 6 -30.52 56.86 -15.49
N GLY A 7 -30.19 56.24 -14.36
CA GLY A 7 -29.41 56.82 -13.27
C GLY A 7 -28.51 55.75 -12.67
N SER A 8 -27.41 55.45 -13.35
CA SER A 8 -26.37 54.55 -12.87
C SER A 8 -25.55 55.23 -11.79
N SER A 9 -25.52 54.64 -10.60
CA SER A 9 -24.38 54.74 -9.68
C SER A 9 -24.35 53.46 -8.84
N PRO A 10 -23.37 52.57 -9.02
CA PRO A 10 -23.14 51.50 -8.06
C PRO A 10 -22.60 52.14 -6.78
N ALA A 11 -23.46 52.24 -5.76
CA ALA A 11 -23.00 52.50 -4.41
C ALA A 11 -22.09 51.34 -4.00
N ILE A 12 -20.81 51.62 -3.81
CA ILE A 12 -19.83 50.68 -3.25
C ILE A 12 -20.21 50.46 -1.79
N PRO A 13 -20.65 49.26 -1.36
CA PRO A 13 -20.94 49.02 0.05
C PRO A 13 -19.61 48.86 0.81
N PRO A 14 -19.38 49.61 1.91
CA PRO A 14 -18.25 49.38 2.78
C PRO A 14 -18.62 48.25 3.73
N ASN A 15 -18.42 46.98 3.32
CA ASN A 15 -18.20 45.79 4.20
C ASN A 15 -18.35 44.49 3.37
N PRO A 16 -17.35 43.58 3.33
CA PRO A 16 -17.47 42.28 2.66
C PRO A 16 -18.54 41.32 3.24
N SER A 17 -19.20 41.67 4.34
CA SER A 17 -20.22 40.83 4.96
C SER A 17 -21.62 40.94 4.34
N ALA A 18 -21.90 41.95 3.50
CA ALA A 18 -23.22 42.14 2.87
C ALA A 18 -23.39 41.41 1.53
N ALA A 19 -22.30 41.01 0.87
CA ALA A 19 -22.36 40.27 -0.39
C ALA A 19 -22.81 38.80 -0.23
N LEU A 20 -22.66 38.22 0.97
CA LEU A 20 -23.06 36.84 1.26
C LEU A 20 -24.55 36.69 1.62
N ALA A 21 -25.24 37.79 1.96
CA ALA A 21 -26.64 37.74 2.41
C ALA A 21 -27.68 37.78 1.26
N ALA A 22 -27.26 38.07 0.01
CA ALA A 22 -28.19 38.21 -1.13
C ALA A 22 -28.23 37.01 -2.09
N VAL A 23 -27.51 35.91 -1.79
CA VAL A 23 -27.55 34.66 -2.60
C VAL A 23 -28.48 33.60 -1.98
N VAL A 24 -28.96 33.80 -0.75
CA VAL A 24 -29.86 32.86 -0.08
C VAL A 24 -31.27 33.42 -0.08
N ASP A 25 -31.93 33.45 -1.23
CA ASP A 25 -33.40 33.38 -1.27
C ASP A 25 -33.93 33.04 -2.68
N LYS A 26 -33.93 31.74 -3.03
CA LYS A 26 -35.02 31.14 -3.81
C LYS A 26 -35.11 29.63 -3.48
N PRO A 27 -36.31 29.09 -3.22
CA PRO A 27 -36.48 28.02 -2.24
C PRO A 27 -36.45 26.64 -2.89
N THR A 28 -35.75 25.70 -2.26
CA THR A 28 -36.06 24.27 -2.39
C THR A 28 -36.15 23.67 -0.99
N ALA A 29 -37.39 23.35 -0.64
CA ALA A 29 -37.84 22.41 0.38
C ALA A 29 -36.89 22.15 1.56
N THR A 30 -37.20 22.84 2.65
CA THR A 30 -37.06 22.36 4.02
C THR A 30 -37.47 20.88 4.15
N ALA A 31 -36.50 20.01 4.35
CA ALA A 31 -36.63 18.86 5.22
C ALA A 31 -35.24 18.52 5.73
N ALA A 32 -34.96 18.94 6.96
CA ALA A 32 -34.00 18.24 7.79
C ALA A 32 -34.43 16.77 7.79
N ALA A 33 -33.72 15.95 7.00
CA ALA A 33 -33.78 14.52 7.14
C ALA A 33 -33.06 14.23 8.47
N THR A 34 -33.88 14.24 9.52
CA THR A 34 -33.69 13.35 10.65
C THR A 34 -33.08 12.07 10.09
N GLU A 35 -31.87 11.71 10.54
CA GLU A 35 -31.37 10.34 10.48
C GLU A 35 -32.32 9.48 11.30
N SER A 36 -33.53 9.26 10.77
CA SER A 36 -34.32 8.10 11.08
C SER A 36 -33.44 6.95 10.62
N ALA A 37 -33.00 6.16 11.60
CA ALA A 37 -32.60 4.78 11.43
C ALA A 37 -33.73 4.03 10.70
N THR A 38 -33.84 4.28 9.41
CA THR A 38 -34.65 3.52 8.49
C THR A 38 -33.80 2.30 8.26
N ALA A 39 -34.22 1.15 8.77
CA ALA A 39 -33.61 -0.11 8.40
C ALA A 39 -33.62 -0.16 6.86
N THR A 40 -32.47 0.11 6.23
CA THR A 40 -32.32 0.10 4.78
C THR A 40 -32.48 -1.34 4.36
N THR A 41 -33.72 -1.74 4.08
CA THR A 41 -34.01 -3.10 3.63
C THR A 41 -33.43 -3.25 2.23
N VAL A 42 -32.32 -3.96 2.11
CA VAL A 42 -31.76 -4.37 0.83
C VAL A 42 -32.80 -5.24 0.13
N SER A 43 -33.13 -4.92 -1.12
CA SER A 43 -34.07 -5.75 -1.87
C SER A 43 -33.47 -7.15 -2.05
N ARG A 44 -34.29 -8.19 -2.10
CA ARG A 44 -33.80 -9.56 -2.32
C ARG A 44 -33.00 -9.67 -3.64
N ALA A 45 -33.34 -8.86 -4.64
CA ALA A 45 -32.61 -8.78 -5.91
C ALA A 45 -31.21 -8.20 -5.69
N ASP A 46 -31.09 -7.05 -5.02
CA ASP A 46 -29.80 -6.42 -4.73
C ASP A 46 -28.94 -7.31 -3.83
N ALA A 47 -29.55 -7.98 -2.85
CA ALA A 47 -28.85 -8.90 -1.97
C ALA A 47 -28.23 -10.08 -2.73
N SER A 48 -28.95 -10.62 -3.71
CA SER A 48 -28.44 -11.70 -4.57
C SER A 48 -27.31 -11.23 -5.49
N GLN A 49 -27.38 -9.99 -5.99
CA GLN A 49 -26.32 -9.41 -6.82
C GLN A 49 -25.05 -9.15 -6.01
N ILE A 50 -25.19 -8.59 -4.81
CA ILE A 50 -24.06 -8.36 -3.90
C ILE A 50 -23.38 -9.69 -3.56
N ALA A 51 -24.15 -10.72 -3.21
CA ALA A 51 -23.61 -12.04 -2.92
C ALA A 51 -22.86 -12.65 -4.12
N THR A 52 -23.41 -12.50 -5.33
CA THR A 52 -22.77 -12.99 -6.57
C THR A 52 -21.46 -12.26 -6.83
N HIS A 53 -21.45 -10.93 -6.73
CA HIS A 53 -20.23 -10.15 -6.93
C HIS A 53 -19.16 -10.42 -5.86
N CYS A 54 -19.55 -10.66 -4.61
CA CYS A 54 -18.62 -11.07 -3.57
C CYS A 54 -17.99 -12.44 -3.86
N LEU A 55 -18.75 -13.38 -4.43
CA LEU A 55 -18.23 -14.69 -4.84
C LEU A 55 -17.28 -14.59 -6.03
N GLU A 56 -17.66 -13.85 -7.08
CA GLU A 56 -16.82 -13.59 -8.25
C GLU A 56 -15.52 -12.85 -7.86
N GLY A 57 -15.65 -11.90 -6.94
CA GLY A 57 -14.54 -11.18 -6.35
C GLY A 57 -13.70 -11.99 -5.39
N GLY A 58 -14.04 -13.25 -5.08
CA GLY A 58 -13.26 -14.10 -4.15
C GLY A 58 -13.27 -13.59 -2.70
N VAL A 59 -14.26 -12.80 -2.31
CA VAL A 59 -14.45 -12.22 -0.98
C VAL A 59 -15.84 -12.55 -0.41
N PRO A 60 -16.20 -13.84 -0.29
CA PRO A 60 -17.53 -14.25 0.19
C PRO A 60 -17.81 -13.81 1.62
N ALA A 61 -16.78 -13.68 2.47
CA ALA A 61 -16.93 -13.25 3.86
C ALA A 61 -17.46 -11.81 3.99
N MET A 62 -17.19 -10.94 3.00
CA MET A 62 -17.70 -9.56 2.99
C MET A 62 -19.19 -9.47 2.62
N ALA A 63 -19.78 -10.50 2.03
CA ALA A 63 -21.20 -10.45 1.66
C ALA A 63 -22.09 -10.25 2.89
N ALA A 64 -21.79 -10.94 3.99
CA ALA A 64 -22.57 -10.85 5.22
C ALA A 64 -22.52 -9.43 5.83
N THR A 65 -21.34 -8.80 5.83
CA THR A 65 -21.17 -7.45 6.38
C THR A 65 -21.83 -6.40 5.50
N LEU A 66 -21.66 -6.48 4.17
CA LEU A 66 -22.30 -5.55 3.23
C LEU A 66 -23.83 -5.63 3.27
N LEU A 67 -24.38 -6.83 3.42
CA LEU A 67 -25.83 -7.03 3.56
C LEU A 67 -26.35 -6.52 4.91
N ALA A 68 -25.60 -6.71 6.00
CA ALA A 68 -25.95 -6.20 7.31
C ALA A 68 -25.89 -4.67 7.39
N GLU A 69 -24.93 -4.05 6.69
CA GLU A 69 -24.77 -2.59 6.58
C GLU A 69 -25.81 -1.96 5.64
N GLY A 70 -26.55 -2.75 4.87
CA GLY A 70 -27.49 -2.23 3.88
C GLY A 70 -26.82 -1.55 2.70
N ALA A 71 -25.60 -1.98 2.35
CA ALA A 71 -24.81 -1.37 1.28
C ALA A 71 -25.52 -1.46 -0.08
N SER A 72 -25.41 -0.41 -0.89
CA SER A 72 -25.88 -0.44 -2.28
C SER A 72 -24.99 -1.34 -3.14
N VAL A 73 -25.51 -1.81 -4.27
CA VAL A 73 -24.76 -2.64 -5.23
C VAL A 73 -23.49 -1.93 -5.73
N GLU A 74 -23.56 -0.60 -5.93
CA GLU A 74 -22.40 0.20 -6.35
C GLU A 74 -21.31 0.26 -5.28
N LEU A 75 -21.69 0.49 -4.02
CA LEU A 75 -20.75 0.52 -2.90
C LEU A 75 -20.13 -0.86 -2.65
N ALA A 76 -20.93 -1.92 -2.78
CA ALA A 76 -20.44 -3.30 -2.70
C ALA A 76 -19.39 -3.58 -3.79
N ARG A 77 -19.66 -3.21 -5.05
CA ARG A 77 -18.69 -3.35 -6.16
C ARG A 77 -17.39 -2.59 -5.90
N ALA A 78 -17.48 -1.36 -5.39
CA ALA A 78 -16.30 -0.57 -5.06
C ALA A 78 -15.45 -1.25 -3.96
N ARG A 79 -16.08 -1.78 -2.90
CA ARG A 79 -15.36 -2.49 -1.82
C ARG A 79 -14.78 -3.82 -2.27
N ILE A 80 -15.47 -4.54 -3.17
CA ILE A 80 -14.93 -5.77 -3.79
C ILE A 80 -13.73 -5.45 -4.67
N GLY A 81 -13.77 -4.36 -5.44
CA GLY A 81 -12.64 -3.87 -6.24
C GLY A 81 -11.43 -3.55 -5.37
N ALA A 82 -11.63 -2.79 -4.29
CA ALA A 82 -10.57 -2.48 -3.32
C ALA A 82 -9.95 -3.75 -2.70
N ALA A 83 -10.77 -4.76 -2.37
CA ALA A 83 -10.26 -6.04 -1.87
C ALA A 83 -9.53 -6.87 -2.95
N GLY A 84 -9.84 -6.68 -4.23
CA GLY A 84 -9.02 -7.16 -5.34
C GLY A 84 -7.65 -6.51 -5.38
N GLU A 85 -7.61 -5.18 -5.31
CA GLU A 85 -6.36 -4.42 -5.32
C GLU A 85 -5.45 -4.78 -4.14
N ILE A 86 -6.01 -4.98 -2.94
CA ILE A 86 -5.24 -5.43 -1.77
C ILE A 86 -4.59 -6.80 -2.02
N ARG A 87 -5.32 -7.75 -2.63
CA ARG A 87 -4.75 -9.07 -2.98
C ARG A 87 -3.64 -8.95 -4.01
N ASP A 88 -3.83 -8.13 -5.04
CA ASP A 88 -2.82 -7.91 -6.08
C ASP A 88 -1.55 -7.25 -5.50
N LEU A 89 -1.72 -6.29 -4.58
CA LEU A 89 -0.60 -5.65 -3.88
C LEU A 89 0.18 -6.64 -3.01
N VAL A 90 -0.51 -7.48 -2.23
CA VAL A 90 0.16 -8.53 -1.43
C VAL A 90 0.83 -9.55 -2.33
N ALA A 91 0.22 -9.93 -3.46
CA ALA A 91 0.82 -10.84 -4.42
C ALA A 91 2.08 -10.26 -5.07
N LEU A 92 2.07 -8.97 -5.42
CA LEU A 92 3.25 -8.26 -5.94
C LEU A 92 4.35 -8.17 -4.87
N ALA A 93 3.99 -7.82 -3.64
CA ALA A 93 4.95 -7.76 -2.55
C ALA A 93 5.57 -9.12 -2.27
N ARG A 94 4.79 -10.21 -2.32
CA ARG A 94 5.29 -11.59 -2.20
C ARG A 94 6.25 -12.00 -3.31
N ARG A 95 6.10 -11.44 -4.52
CA ARG A 95 7.06 -11.66 -5.61
C ARG A 95 8.39 -10.96 -5.34
N ALA A 96 8.36 -9.81 -4.65
CA ALA A 96 9.56 -9.09 -4.24
C ALA A 96 10.21 -9.75 -3.02
N ASP A 97 9.40 -10.16 -2.05
CA ASP A 97 9.85 -10.81 -0.82
C ASP A 97 8.92 -12.00 -0.44
N PRO A 98 9.42 -13.24 -0.55
CA PRO A 98 8.67 -14.44 -0.17
C PRO A 98 8.33 -14.55 1.33
N SER A 99 8.92 -13.72 2.20
CA SER A 99 8.66 -13.72 3.64
C SER A 99 7.23 -13.24 3.99
N ILE A 100 6.59 -12.53 3.06
CA ILE A 100 5.26 -11.96 3.26
C ILE A 100 4.19 -13.08 3.29
N PRO A 101 3.36 -13.16 4.34
CA PRO A 101 2.35 -14.20 4.47
C PRO A 101 1.27 -14.11 3.38
N GLU A 102 0.89 -15.25 2.82
CA GLU A 102 -0.19 -15.35 1.82
C GLU A 102 -1.55 -14.95 2.39
N ALA A 103 -1.79 -15.27 3.67
CA ALA A 103 -3.03 -14.94 4.37
C ALA A 103 -3.18 -13.44 4.66
N MET A 104 -2.11 -12.64 4.51
CA MET A 104 -2.14 -11.23 4.90
C MET A 104 -3.16 -10.43 4.10
N ALA A 105 -3.38 -10.76 2.82
CA ALA A 105 -4.42 -10.10 2.03
C ALA A 105 -5.82 -10.36 2.61
N THR A 106 -6.08 -11.59 3.03
CA THR A 106 -7.35 -11.98 3.64
C THR A 106 -7.57 -11.27 4.97
N ASP A 107 -6.52 -11.18 5.80
CA ASP A 107 -6.57 -10.50 7.09
C ASP A 107 -6.82 -8.98 6.91
N LEU A 108 -6.12 -8.34 5.96
CA LEU A 108 -6.28 -6.91 5.68
C LEU A 108 -7.70 -6.59 5.16
N VAL A 109 -8.28 -7.46 4.35
CA VAL A 109 -9.66 -7.33 3.87
C VAL A 109 -10.68 -7.60 4.98
N ALA A 110 -10.43 -8.58 5.85
CA ALA A 110 -11.29 -8.89 6.99
C ALA A 110 -11.30 -7.75 8.03
N ASP A 111 -10.15 -7.12 8.24
CA ASP A 111 -10.01 -5.92 9.09
C ASP A 111 -10.70 -4.68 8.49
N GLY A 112 -11.16 -4.75 7.24
CA GLY A 112 -11.78 -3.63 6.54
C GLY A 112 -10.83 -2.48 6.22
N LYS A 113 -9.51 -2.77 6.13
CA LYS A 113 -8.50 -1.74 5.84
C LYS A 113 -8.65 -1.20 4.43
N THR A 114 -8.36 0.08 4.25
CA THR A 114 -8.32 0.68 2.92
C THR A 114 -7.07 0.23 2.16
N VAL A 115 -7.06 0.42 0.84
CA VAL A 115 -5.93 0.08 -0.03
C VAL A 115 -4.65 0.81 0.43
N GLU A 116 -4.76 2.06 0.86
CA GLU A 116 -3.64 2.86 1.36
C GLU A 116 -3.09 2.32 2.68
N GLN A 117 -3.97 1.90 3.59
CA GLN A 117 -3.57 1.28 4.86
C GLN A 117 -2.91 -0.09 4.63
N ALA A 118 -3.43 -0.86 3.67
CA ALA A 118 -2.80 -2.11 3.25
C ALA A 118 -1.41 -1.87 2.66
N ARG A 119 -1.24 -0.82 1.82
CA ARG A 119 0.08 -0.40 1.32
C ARG A 119 1.03 -0.02 2.44
N ALA A 120 0.59 0.79 3.40
CA ALA A 120 1.42 1.18 4.54
C ALA A 120 1.88 -0.04 5.35
N ALA A 121 0.97 -0.97 5.68
CA ALA A 121 1.31 -2.20 6.40
C ALA A 121 2.27 -3.10 5.60
N LEU A 122 2.13 -3.15 4.28
CA LEU A 122 3.06 -3.84 3.39
C LEU A 122 4.45 -3.18 3.37
N PHE A 123 4.50 -1.85 3.33
CA PHE A 123 5.75 -1.11 3.39
C PHE A 123 6.46 -1.32 4.73
N ASP A 124 5.76 -1.25 5.85
CA ASP A 124 6.36 -1.48 7.17
C ASP A 124 6.98 -2.88 7.28
N LYS A 125 6.35 -3.90 6.67
CA LYS A 125 6.88 -5.27 6.60
C LYS A 125 8.12 -5.38 5.72
N LEU A 126 8.11 -4.74 4.56
CA LEU A 126 9.26 -4.71 3.66
C LEU A 126 10.45 -3.99 4.31
N VAL A 127 10.20 -2.84 4.95
CA VAL A 127 11.22 -2.09 5.69
C VAL A 127 11.78 -2.90 6.85
N ALA A 128 10.93 -3.57 7.63
CA ALA A 128 11.40 -4.43 8.71
C ALA A 128 12.27 -5.60 8.20
N THR A 129 12.00 -6.10 7.00
CA THR A 129 12.81 -7.15 6.37
C THR A 129 14.13 -6.58 5.86
N ASP A 130 14.14 -5.38 5.27
CA ASP A 130 15.35 -4.68 4.87
C ASP A 130 16.24 -4.32 6.07
N GLU A 131 15.67 -3.87 7.18
CA GLU A 131 16.40 -3.61 8.43
C GLU A 131 17.02 -4.88 9.01
N ALA A 132 16.33 -6.02 8.90
CA ALA A 132 16.86 -7.33 9.32
C ALA A 132 17.97 -7.84 8.36
N THR A 133 17.97 -7.38 7.12
CA THR A 133 18.97 -7.75 6.12
C THR A 133 20.20 -6.87 6.31
N ALA A 134 21.06 -7.26 7.26
CA ALA A 134 22.35 -6.60 7.46
C ALA A 134 23.08 -6.53 6.10
N VAL A 135 23.28 -5.31 5.59
CA VAL A 135 24.09 -5.05 4.40
C VAL A 135 25.52 -5.48 4.72
N SER A 136 25.81 -6.75 4.46
CA SER A 136 27.16 -7.28 4.48
C SER A 136 27.86 -6.71 3.26
N SER A 137 28.34 -5.48 3.38
CA SER A 137 29.26 -4.86 2.43
C SER A 137 30.40 -5.84 2.21
N HIS A 138 30.41 -6.51 1.05
CA HIS A 138 31.51 -7.33 0.61
C HIS A 138 32.68 -6.43 0.20
N HIS A 139 33.23 -5.69 1.15
CA HIS A 139 34.67 -5.71 1.30
C HIS A 139 34.96 -6.78 2.33
N VAL A 140 34.87 -8.04 1.89
CA VAL A 140 35.77 -9.05 2.46
C VAL A 140 37.13 -8.42 2.26
N ALA A 141 37.76 -7.97 3.35
CA ALA A 141 39.18 -7.71 3.34
C ALA A 141 39.78 -8.97 2.73
N GLN A 142 40.21 -8.89 1.46
CA GLN A 142 40.87 -9.99 0.79
C GLN A 142 41.89 -10.46 1.80
N LYS A 143 41.69 -11.68 2.31
CA LYS A 143 42.62 -12.34 3.22
C LYS A 143 44.00 -11.98 2.70
N ALA A 144 44.76 -11.20 3.47
CA ALA A 144 46.05 -10.67 3.04
C ALA A 144 46.78 -11.80 2.31
N PRO A 145 47.26 -11.58 1.06
CA PRO A 145 47.85 -12.65 0.27
C PRO A 145 48.84 -13.34 1.18
N ALA A 146 48.61 -14.64 1.45
CA ALA A 146 49.33 -15.36 2.49
C ALA A 146 50.80 -14.99 2.38
N GLN A 147 51.29 -14.20 3.34
CA GLN A 147 52.68 -13.78 3.33
C GLN A 147 53.43 -15.10 3.41
N ALA A 148 54.04 -15.52 2.31
CA ALA A 148 54.88 -16.70 2.29
C ALA A 148 56.02 -16.38 3.24
N GLY A 149 55.85 -16.79 4.49
CA GLY A 149 56.79 -16.48 5.55
C GLY A 149 58.17 -17.04 5.19
N PRO A 150 59.23 -16.58 5.88
CA PRO A 150 60.60 -17.02 5.60
C PRO A 150 60.75 -18.55 5.55
N ASP A 151 59.90 -19.31 6.24
CA ASP A 151 59.93 -20.77 6.23
C ASP A 151 59.35 -21.41 4.96
N ALA A 152 58.34 -20.81 4.32
CA ALA A 152 57.85 -21.25 3.02
C ALA A 152 58.90 -21.00 1.93
N ALA A 153 59.61 -19.86 2.01
CA ALA A 153 60.73 -19.54 1.12
C ALA A 153 61.90 -20.52 1.29
N LYS A 154 62.30 -20.84 2.54
CA LYS A 154 63.33 -21.86 2.83
C LYS A 154 62.96 -23.24 2.28
N THR A 155 61.69 -23.63 2.42
CA THR A 155 61.21 -24.94 1.95
C THR A 155 61.30 -25.04 0.42
N ASN A 156 60.91 -23.99 -0.31
CA ASN A 156 61.05 -23.94 -1.76
C ASN A 156 62.52 -23.91 -2.22
N MET A 157 63.37 -23.10 -1.56
CA MET A 157 64.80 -23.06 -1.85
C MET A 157 65.48 -24.41 -1.62
N ARG A 158 65.14 -25.11 -0.53
CA ARG A 158 65.66 -26.46 -0.26
C ARG A 158 65.21 -27.46 -1.32
N ALA A 159 63.92 -27.44 -1.70
CA ALA A 159 63.41 -28.30 -2.76
C ALA A 159 64.09 -28.03 -4.12
N GLN A 160 64.39 -26.77 -4.42
CA GLN A 160 65.11 -26.39 -5.64
C GLN A 160 66.57 -26.86 -5.62
N LEU A 161 67.26 -26.74 -4.48
CA LEU A 161 68.63 -27.21 -4.29
C LEU A 161 68.76 -28.73 -4.32
N GLU A 162 67.77 -29.45 -3.79
CA GLU A 162 67.70 -30.91 -3.91
C GLU A 162 67.44 -31.33 -5.36
N ARG A 163 66.58 -30.61 -6.10
CA ARG A 163 66.30 -30.89 -7.52
C ARG A 163 67.49 -30.58 -8.44
N SER A 164 68.31 -29.59 -8.10
CA SER A 164 69.55 -29.29 -8.83
C SER A 164 70.73 -30.17 -8.40
N GLY A 165 70.55 -31.05 -7.41
CA GLY A 165 71.57 -31.99 -6.95
C GLY A 165 72.69 -31.34 -6.12
N LEU A 166 72.53 -30.07 -5.72
CA LEU A 166 73.52 -29.36 -4.89
C LEU A 166 73.43 -29.73 -3.40
N VAL A 167 72.34 -30.36 -2.95
CA VAL A 167 72.17 -30.79 -1.55
C VAL A 167 71.63 -32.22 -1.50
N LYS A 168 72.19 -33.05 -0.62
CA LYS A 168 71.82 -34.47 -0.46
C LYS A 168 70.43 -34.58 0.18
N LYS A 169 69.55 -35.37 -0.44
CA LYS A 169 68.18 -35.61 0.04
C LYS A 169 68.20 -36.22 1.44
N GLY A 170 67.71 -35.48 2.44
CA GLY A 170 67.48 -35.94 3.81
C GLY A 170 68.73 -36.33 4.59
N ALA A 171 69.26 -35.39 5.38
CA ALA A 171 70.03 -35.65 6.59
C ALA A 171 69.23 -35.09 7.77
#